data_AF-A0A260YTZ4-F1
#
_entry.id   AF-A0A260YTZ4-F1
#
_cell.length_a   1.000
_cell.length_b   1.000
_cell.length_c   1.000
_cell.angle_alpha   90.00
_cell.angle_beta   90.00
_cell.angle_gamma   90.00
#
_symmetry.space_group_name_H-M   'P 1'
#
loop_
_entity.id
_entity.type
_entity.pdbx_description
1 polymer ?
#
loop_
_entity_poly.entity_id
_entity_poly.type
_entity_poly.pdbx_seq_one_letter_code
_entity_poly.pdbx_strand_id
1 'polypeptide(L)'
;YIYVDSTIPLFLNCHSTLCGLVDYLNATTPSSIFDFEGEIAKINVSFLACQDYEQLSRDLFPDFLAGLFNNILIKSSHRAIGFQELRSVLGFSLPDQWTTEFRPSREDIAAAPSVETYYELSELRKRCSTFISDWFFESQLLSGIEFLNRHLPVVRTIYRKKLEEIRRPSDSILDREEIDYMFEVHSELSWRIDDRIRRILRCNNYKPAEKRRKTEKIPGF
;
A
#
# COMPACT_ATOMS: atom_id res chain seq x y z
N TYR A 1 -25.67 -25.16 71.79
CA TYR A 1 -26.54 -25.89 70.84
C TYR A 1 -26.54 -25.04 69.56
N ILE A 2 -25.96 -25.39 68.41
CA ILE A 2 -25.75 -26.68 67.74
C ILE A 2 -24.49 -26.55 66.83
N TYR A 3 -23.67 -27.61 66.76
CA TYR A 3 -22.57 -27.85 65.79
C TYR A 3 -23.20 -28.19 64.40
N VAL A 4 -22.62 -27.94 63.23
CA VAL A 4 -21.84 -28.94 62.43
C VAL A 4 -21.56 -28.30 61.05
N ASP A 5 -20.27 -28.11 60.78
CA ASP A 5 -19.48 -28.60 59.63
C ASP A 5 -19.73 -28.21 58.15
N SER A 6 -18.58 -28.10 57.47
CA SER A 6 -18.27 -28.55 56.11
C SER A 6 -18.31 -27.59 54.90
N THR A 7 -17.08 -27.31 54.44
CA THR A 7 -16.58 -27.41 53.05
C THR A 7 -16.99 -26.38 51.98
N ILE A 8 -15.94 -25.78 51.41
CA ILE A 8 -15.84 -24.99 50.17
C ILE A 8 -16.48 -25.73 48.98
N PRO A 9 -17.13 -25.00 48.05
CA PRO A 9 -16.64 -25.01 46.67
C PRO A 9 -16.40 -23.60 46.13
N LEU A 10 -15.17 -23.40 45.62
CA LEU A 10 -14.88 -22.44 44.55
C LEU A 10 -15.86 -22.70 43.41
N PHE A 11 -16.47 -21.64 42.87
CA PHE A 11 -16.86 -21.42 41.47
C PHE A 11 -17.99 -20.39 41.46
N LEU A 12 -17.65 -19.12 41.23
CA LEU A 12 -18.64 -18.10 40.90
C LEU A 12 -18.26 -17.41 39.59
N ASN A 13 -18.97 -17.87 38.56
CA ASN A 13 -19.60 -17.11 37.49
C ASN A 13 -18.75 -16.10 36.72
N CYS A 14 -18.17 -16.57 35.62
CA CYS A 14 -17.77 -15.76 34.48
C CYS A 14 -18.70 -16.09 33.29
N HIS A 15 -20.00 -15.73 33.32
CA HIS A 15 -20.91 -16.03 32.20
C HIS A 15 -22.02 -15.01 31.92
N SER A 16 -21.99 -13.80 32.49
CA SER A 16 -23.00 -12.76 32.20
C SER A 16 -22.52 -11.61 31.29
N THR A 17 -21.24 -11.56 30.91
CA THR A 17 -20.70 -10.45 30.10
C THR A 17 -20.61 -10.77 28.60
N LEU A 18 -20.76 -12.05 28.21
CA LEU A 18 -20.59 -12.48 26.83
C LEU A 18 -21.87 -12.38 25.98
N CYS A 19 -23.06 -12.46 26.59
CA CYS A 19 -24.32 -12.37 25.84
C CYS A 19 -24.62 -10.94 25.34
N GLY A 20 -24.26 -9.90 26.11
CA GLY A 20 -24.50 -8.50 25.71
C GLY A 20 -23.63 -8.01 24.54
N LEU A 21 -22.51 -8.69 24.28
CA LEU A 21 -21.55 -8.30 23.22
C LEU A 21 -21.93 -8.91 21.86
N VAL A 22 -22.61 -10.06 21.87
CA VAL A 22 -23.09 -10.74 20.65
C VAL A 22 -24.30 -10.00 20.05
N ASP A 23 -25.18 -9.45 20.89
CA ASP A 23 -26.37 -8.74 20.41
C ASP A 23 -26.05 -7.34 19.84
N TYR A 24 -24.95 -6.70 20.30
CA TYR A 24 -24.48 -5.43 19.73
C TYR A 24 -23.88 -5.59 18.33
N LEU A 25 -23.33 -6.77 18.00
CA LEU A 25 -22.78 -7.08 16.68
C LEU A 25 -23.86 -7.39 15.63
N ASN A 26 -25.09 -7.69 16.04
CA ASN A 26 -26.16 -8.15 15.14
C ASN A 26 -27.22 -7.08 14.82
N ALA A 27 -27.09 -5.85 15.32
CA ALA A 27 -28.06 -4.78 15.07
C ALA A 27 -27.40 -3.53 14.48
N THR A 28 -26.74 -3.69 13.33
CA THR A 28 -26.50 -2.58 12.38
C THR A 28 -26.35 -3.19 11.00
N THR A 29 -27.17 -2.73 10.05
CA THR A 29 -27.10 -3.03 8.61
C THR A 29 -25.66 -3.22 8.14
N PRO A 30 -25.29 -4.30 7.43
CA PRO A 30 -23.90 -4.52 7.06
C PRO A 30 -23.49 -3.46 6.05
N SER A 31 -22.88 -2.37 6.52
CA SER A 31 -21.98 -1.57 5.68
C SER A 31 -20.98 -2.56 5.11
N SER A 32 -21.04 -2.85 3.81
CA SER A 32 -20.23 -3.91 3.21
C SER A 32 -18.77 -3.64 3.52
N ILE A 33 -18.16 -4.50 4.34
CA ILE A 33 -16.72 -4.49 4.61
C ILE A 33 -16.01 -4.52 3.26
N PHE A 34 -15.01 -3.65 3.06
CA PHE A 34 -14.31 -3.58 1.79
C PHE A 34 -13.58 -4.90 1.52
N ASP A 35 -13.96 -5.56 0.43
CA ASP A 35 -13.35 -6.80 -0.06
C ASP A 35 -11.97 -6.53 -0.66
N PHE A 36 -10.98 -6.45 0.23
CA PHE A 36 -9.59 -6.24 -0.14
C PHE A 36 -9.06 -7.36 -1.05
N GLU A 37 -9.38 -8.62 -0.75
CA GLU A 37 -8.87 -9.77 -1.50
C GLU A 37 -9.48 -9.81 -2.91
N GLY A 38 -10.76 -9.48 -3.04
CA GLY A 38 -11.41 -9.34 -4.33
C GLY A 38 -10.76 -8.27 -5.19
N GLU A 39 -10.43 -7.10 -4.63
CA GLU A 39 -9.76 -6.03 -5.38
C GLU A 39 -8.30 -6.37 -5.71
N ILE A 40 -7.52 -6.92 -4.77
CA ILE A 40 -6.11 -7.26 -5.05
C ILE A 40 -6.01 -8.38 -6.11
N ALA A 41 -6.99 -9.28 -6.18
CA ALA A 41 -7.06 -10.31 -7.21
C ALA A 41 -7.24 -9.73 -8.62
N LYS A 42 -7.86 -8.55 -8.75
CA LYS A 42 -8.01 -7.85 -10.05
C LYS A 42 -6.69 -7.33 -10.58
N ILE A 43 -5.66 -7.17 -9.74
CA ILE A 43 -4.29 -6.98 -10.21
C ILE A 43 -3.85 -8.31 -10.84
N ASN A 44 -3.84 -8.36 -12.17
CA ASN A 44 -3.63 -9.59 -12.93
C ASN A 44 -2.67 -9.38 -14.12
N VAL A 45 -2.39 -10.46 -14.85
CA VAL A 45 -1.37 -10.54 -15.90
C VAL A 45 -1.65 -9.64 -17.12
N SER A 46 -2.92 -9.31 -17.41
CA SER A 46 -3.27 -8.53 -18.62
C SER A 46 -2.67 -7.13 -18.63
N PHE A 47 -2.41 -6.55 -17.45
CA PHE A 47 -1.72 -5.27 -17.27
C PHE A 47 -0.31 -5.25 -17.87
N LEU A 48 0.42 -6.37 -17.85
CA LEU A 48 1.85 -6.44 -18.20
C LEU A 48 2.12 -7.01 -19.59
N ALA A 49 1.08 -7.48 -20.30
CA ALA A 49 1.18 -7.71 -21.74
C ALA A 49 1.20 -6.38 -22.54
N CYS A 50 1.07 -5.25 -21.85
CA CYS A 50 1.08 -3.93 -22.44
C CYS A 50 2.48 -3.58 -22.95
N GLN A 51 2.62 -3.36 -24.26
CA GLN A 51 3.87 -2.88 -24.88
C GLN A 51 4.37 -1.58 -24.24
N ASP A 52 3.49 -0.85 -23.55
CA ASP A 52 3.79 0.38 -22.82
C ASP A 52 4.67 0.14 -21.58
N TYR A 53 4.68 -1.07 -20.99
CA TYR A 53 5.57 -1.40 -19.86
C TYR A 53 7.04 -1.40 -20.26
N GLU A 54 7.38 -1.89 -21.46
CA GLU A 54 8.75 -1.79 -21.99
C GLU A 54 9.10 -0.35 -22.40
N GLN A 55 8.09 0.44 -22.79
CA GLN A 55 8.27 1.84 -23.20
C GLN A 55 8.59 2.77 -22.04
N LEU A 56 8.26 2.44 -20.78
CA LEU A 56 8.63 3.23 -19.60
C LEU A 56 10.15 3.52 -19.53
N SER A 57 10.97 2.64 -20.10
CA SER A 57 12.43 2.71 -20.10
C SER A 57 13.07 2.71 -21.49
N ARG A 58 12.27 2.62 -22.58
CA ARG A 58 12.85 2.56 -23.93
C ARG A 58 13.73 3.79 -24.16
N ASP A 59 14.85 3.55 -24.82
CA ASP A 59 15.90 4.51 -25.17
C ASP A 59 16.82 4.98 -24.03
N LEU A 60 16.52 4.65 -22.75
CA LEU A 60 17.35 5.06 -21.62
C LEU A 60 18.38 3.99 -21.19
N PHE A 61 18.07 2.70 -21.35
CA PHE A 61 18.87 1.61 -20.80
C PHE A 61 18.85 0.31 -21.64
N PRO A 62 19.91 -0.53 -21.58
CA PRO A 62 19.86 -1.93 -22.03
C PRO A 62 18.74 -2.75 -21.36
N ASP A 63 18.21 -3.77 -22.04
CA ASP A 63 17.02 -4.56 -21.63
C ASP A 63 16.98 -4.99 -20.15
N PHE A 64 18.11 -5.42 -19.58
CA PHE A 64 18.18 -5.82 -18.16
C PHE A 64 18.00 -4.63 -17.20
N LEU A 65 18.64 -3.50 -17.50
CA LEU A 65 18.54 -2.27 -16.70
C LEU A 65 17.16 -1.61 -16.86
N ALA A 66 16.58 -1.68 -18.06
CA ALA A 66 15.19 -1.30 -18.32
C ALA A 66 14.19 -2.06 -17.42
N GLY A 67 14.34 -3.39 -17.32
CA GLY A 67 13.49 -4.20 -16.45
C GLY A 67 13.61 -3.86 -14.96
N LEU A 68 14.83 -3.58 -14.48
CA LEU A 68 15.06 -3.13 -13.10
C LEU A 68 14.45 -1.75 -12.85
N PHE A 69 14.69 -0.80 -13.76
CA PHE A 69 14.16 0.56 -13.70
C PHE A 69 12.63 0.55 -13.59
N ASN A 70 11.95 -0.17 -14.49
CA ASN A 70 10.49 -0.24 -14.50
C ASN A 70 9.93 -0.88 -13.23
N ASN A 71 10.61 -1.90 -12.69
CA ASN A 71 10.19 -2.53 -11.43
C ASN A 71 10.22 -1.52 -10.27
N ILE A 72 11.33 -0.79 -10.13
CA ILE A 72 11.49 0.21 -9.07
C ILE A 72 10.51 1.37 -9.30
N LEU A 73 10.29 1.78 -10.56
CA LEU A 73 9.37 2.88 -10.87
C LEU A 73 7.93 2.52 -10.48
N ILE A 74 7.45 1.34 -10.89
CA ILE A 74 6.12 0.87 -10.51
C ILE A 74 5.97 0.80 -9.00
N LYS A 75 6.98 0.29 -8.29
CA LYS A 75 7.02 0.23 -6.82
C LYS A 75 6.91 1.61 -6.19
N SER A 76 7.70 2.58 -6.65
CA SER A 76 7.69 3.95 -6.13
C SER A 76 6.37 4.66 -6.46
N SER A 77 5.84 4.48 -7.67
CA SER A 77 4.60 5.11 -8.11
C SER A 77 3.38 4.61 -7.35
N HIS A 78 3.21 3.30 -7.12
CA HIS A 78 2.04 2.83 -6.36
C HIS A 78 2.09 3.28 -4.90
N ARG A 79 3.30 3.41 -4.32
CA ARG A 79 3.49 3.97 -2.97
C ARG A 79 3.11 5.43 -2.89
N ALA A 80 3.51 6.23 -3.88
CA ALA A 80 3.13 7.62 -4.01
C ALA A 80 1.59 7.77 -4.15
N ILE A 81 0.94 6.91 -4.94
CA ILE A 81 -0.54 6.84 -4.99
C ILE A 81 -1.12 6.57 -3.60
N GLY A 82 -0.54 5.63 -2.84
CA GLY A 82 -0.99 5.37 -1.46
C GLY A 82 -0.90 6.58 -0.55
N PHE A 83 0.17 7.39 -0.66
CA PHE A 83 0.29 8.63 0.10
C PHE A 83 -0.70 9.70 -0.39
N GLN A 84 -0.96 9.80 -1.70
CA GLN A 84 -2.00 10.69 -2.24
C GLN A 84 -3.37 10.41 -1.61
N GLU A 85 -3.76 9.14 -1.57
CA GLU A 85 -5.04 8.74 -0.98
C GLU A 85 -5.04 8.93 0.54
N LEU A 86 -3.92 8.68 1.23
CA LEU A 86 -3.78 8.95 2.67
C LEU A 86 -3.96 10.43 3.00
N ARG A 87 -3.29 11.34 2.27
CA ARG A 87 -3.48 12.78 2.42
C ARG A 87 -4.92 13.19 2.18
N SER A 88 -5.53 12.67 1.12
CA SER A 88 -6.94 12.93 0.80
C SER A 88 -7.89 12.50 1.92
N VAL A 89 -7.68 11.32 2.51
CA VAL A 89 -8.52 10.80 3.60
C VAL A 89 -8.34 11.60 4.90
N LEU A 90 -7.13 12.09 5.16
CA LEU A 90 -6.82 12.92 6.32
C LEU A 90 -7.19 14.41 6.12
N GLY A 91 -7.56 14.81 4.90
CA GLY A 91 -7.87 16.21 4.56
C GLY A 91 -6.65 17.11 4.36
N PHE A 92 -5.46 16.53 4.16
CA PHE A 92 -4.22 17.26 3.91
C PHE A 92 -4.02 17.54 2.43
N SER A 93 -3.40 18.69 2.10
CA SER A 93 -3.01 19.06 0.74
C SER A 93 -1.93 18.12 0.21
N LEU A 94 -1.88 17.90 -1.12
CA LEU A 94 -0.76 17.16 -1.71
C LEU A 94 0.54 17.96 -1.60
N PRO A 95 1.71 17.30 -1.49
CA PRO A 95 2.99 18.00 -1.51
C PRO A 95 3.26 18.59 -2.90
N ASP A 96 3.99 19.72 -2.95
CA ASP A 96 4.41 20.33 -4.22
C ASP A 96 5.31 19.39 -5.05
N GLN A 97 6.11 18.58 -4.36
CA GLN A 97 7.02 17.61 -4.95
C GLN A 97 7.01 16.29 -4.16
N TRP A 98 7.04 15.19 -4.90
CA TRP A 98 7.16 13.84 -4.35
C TRP A 98 8.60 13.42 -4.09
N THR A 99 9.52 13.96 -4.90
CA THR A 99 10.96 13.72 -4.85
C THR A 99 11.67 14.88 -4.16
N THR A 100 12.56 14.58 -3.23
CA THR A 100 13.32 15.59 -2.46
C THR A 100 14.56 14.98 -1.84
N GLU A 101 15.61 15.78 -1.71
CA GLU A 101 16.85 15.39 -1.04
C GLU A 101 16.77 15.60 0.48
N PHE A 102 15.80 16.38 0.96
CA PHE A 102 15.67 16.67 2.38
C PHE A 102 15.04 15.50 3.13
N ARG A 103 15.77 14.99 4.13
CA ARG A 103 15.32 13.91 5.01
C ARG A 103 15.24 14.40 6.46
N PRO A 104 14.03 14.58 7.02
CA PRO A 104 13.91 15.08 8.39
C PRO A 104 14.38 14.04 9.40
N SER A 105 15.00 14.52 10.49
CA SER A 105 15.45 13.69 11.61
C SER A 105 14.26 13.19 12.45
N ARG A 106 14.52 12.27 13.39
CA ARG A 106 13.45 11.83 14.31
C ARG A 106 13.09 12.93 15.29
N GLU A 107 14.08 13.75 15.65
CA GLU A 107 13.98 14.90 16.52
C GLU A 107 13.11 15.98 15.87
N ASP A 108 13.29 16.26 14.58
CA ASP A 108 12.44 17.21 13.83
C ASP A 108 10.97 16.76 13.81
N ILE A 109 10.74 15.47 13.58
CA ILE A 109 9.39 14.88 13.58
C ILE A 109 8.77 14.99 14.99
N ALA A 110 9.52 14.64 16.03
CA ALA A 110 9.03 14.71 17.41
C ALA A 110 8.70 16.15 17.83
N ALA A 111 9.51 17.11 17.39
CA ALA A 111 9.37 18.54 17.65
C ALA A 111 8.30 19.24 16.78
N ALA A 112 7.59 18.52 15.90
CA ALA A 112 6.58 19.10 15.04
C ALA A 112 5.54 19.92 15.83
N PRO A 113 5.20 21.15 15.41
CA PRO A 113 4.30 22.03 16.17
C PRO A 113 2.82 21.67 16.03
N SER A 114 2.46 20.87 15.02
CA SER A 114 1.09 20.47 14.73
C SER A 114 1.03 19.01 14.26
N VAL A 115 -0.18 18.45 14.27
CA VAL A 115 -0.49 17.11 13.74
C VAL A 115 -0.21 17.03 12.23
N GLU A 116 -0.55 18.09 11.48
CA GLU A 116 -0.26 18.17 10.04
C GLU A 116 1.25 18.21 9.78
N THR A 117 2.01 19.07 10.48
CA THR A 117 3.47 19.12 10.31
C THR A 117 4.13 17.80 10.73
N TYR A 118 3.59 17.12 11.76
CA TYR A 118 4.03 15.78 12.15
C TYR A 118 3.83 14.78 11.01
N TYR A 119 2.65 14.79 10.39
CA TYR A 119 2.34 13.96 9.24
C TYR A 119 3.30 14.24 8.07
N GLU A 120 3.50 15.51 7.72
CA GLU A 120 4.33 15.91 6.59
C GLU A 120 5.79 15.47 6.72
N LEU A 121 6.40 15.70 7.89
CA LEU A 121 7.77 15.28 8.16
C LEU A 121 7.89 13.75 8.20
N SER A 122 6.90 13.06 8.77
CA SER A 122 6.85 11.60 8.81
C SER A 122 6.71 10.98 7.42
N GLU A 123 5.81 11.52 6.59
CA GLU A 123 5.65 11.11 5.20
C GLU A 123 6.94 11.36 4.42
N LEU A 124 7.53 12.55 4.55
CA LEU A 124 8.78 12.91 3.88
C LEU A 124 9.89 11.92 4.21
N ARG A 125 10.08 11.60 5.49
CA ARG A 125 11.05 10.60 5.94
C ARG A 125 10.77 9.22 5.35
N LYS A 126 9.50 8.80 5.28
CA LYS A 126 9.09 7.52 4.70
C LYS A 126 9.34 7.49 3.20
N ARG A 127 9.01 8.55 2.45
CA ARG A 127 9.30 8.68 1.00
C ARG A 127 10.80 8.55 0.70
N CYS A 128 11.66 9.20 1.49
CA CYS A 128 13.11 9.04 1.36
C CYS A 128 13.59 7.62 1.66
N SER A 129 13.03 6.97 2.69
CA SER A 129 13.44 5.61 3.05
C SER A 129 12.96 4.53 2.06
N THR A 130 11.99 4.83 1.20
CA THR A 130 11.26 3.85 0.40
C THR A 130 11.62 3.84 -1.08
N PHE A 131 12.75 4.47 -1.46
CA PHE A 131 13.27 4.57 -2.83
C PHE A 131 12.46 5.50 -3.75
N ILE A 132 11.58 6.34 -3.19
CA ILE A 132 10.77 7.28 -4.00
C ILE A 132 11.65 8.45 -4.46
N SER A 133 12.39 9.10 -3.55
CA SER A 133 13.20 10.28 -3.86
C SER A 133 14.54 9.96 -4.52
N ASP A 134 15.15 8.81 -4.20
CA ASP A 134 16.57 8.59 -4.50
C ASP A 134 16.82 8.02 -5.91
N TRP A 135 15.77 7.53 -6.59
CA TRP A 135 15.89 6.79 -7.85
C TRP A 135 15.35 7.52 -9.07
N PHE A 136 14.47 8.50 -8.88
CA PHE A 136 13.71 9.10 -9.96
C PHE A 136 13.65 10.60 -9.81
N PHE A 137 13.72 11.29 -10.94
CA PHE A 137 13.26 12.67 -11.03
C PHE A 137 11.74 12.72 -10.86
N GLU A 138 11.23 13.85 -10.39
CA GLU A 138 9.79 14.10 -10.22
C GLU A 138 8.98 13.70 -11.48
N SER A 139 9.45 14.08 -12.66
CA SER A 139 8.79 13.78 -13.93
C SER A 139 8.67 12.29 -14.22
N GLN A 140 9.67 11.49 -13.83
CA GLN A 140 9.65 10.04 -14.00
C GLN A 140 8.68 9.39 -13.01
N LEU A 141 8.69 9.83 -11.75
CA LEU A 141 7.74 9.32 -10.76
C LEU A 141 6.29 9.62 -11.17
N LEU A 142 6.03 10.84 -11.64
CA LEU A 142 4.72 11.25 -12.14
C LEU A 142 4.28 10.44 -13.36
N SER A 143 5.20 10.13 -14.29
CA SER A 143 4.86 9.27 -15.44
C SER A 143 4.48 7.85 -15.03
N GLY A 144 5.17 7.29 -14.02
CA GLY A 144 4.81 5.99 -13.45
C GLY A 144 3.45 6.02 -12.71
N ILE A 145 3.11 7.12 -12.04
CA ILE A 145 1.78 7.30 -11.42
C ILE A 145 0.70 7.33 -12.49
N GLU A 146 0.89 8.11 -13.56
CA GLU A 146 -0.05 8.19 -14.69
C GLU A 146 -0.23 6.84 -15.36
N PHE A 147 0.87 6.10 -15.59
CA PHE A 147 0.82 4.74 -16.10
C PHE A 147 -0.04 3.83 -15.23
N LEU A 148 0.17 3.83 -13.90
CA LEU A 148 -0.64 3.03 -12.99
C LEU A 148 -2.10 3.45 -12.95
N ASN A 149 -2.41 4.75 -12.98
CA ASN A 149 -3.79 5.22 -13.03
C ASN A 149 -4.51 4.73 -14.28
N ARG A 150 -3.83 4.73 -15.43
CA ARG A 150 -4.40 4.30 -16.72
C ARG A 150 -4.59 2.80 -16.81
N HIS A 151 -3.58 2.04 -16.40
CA HIS A 151 -3.52 0.61 -16.69
C HIS A 151 -3.85 -0.27 -15.47
N LEU A 152 -3.79 0.29 -14.25
CA LEU A 152 -4.09 -0.42 -13.02
C LEU A 152 -4.84 0.47 -11.99
N PRO A 153 -5.99 1.09 -12.36
CA PRO A 153 -6.73 2.01 -11.49
C PRO A 153 -7.21 1.36 -10.18
N VAL A 154 -7.25 0.02 -10.13
CA VAL A 154 -7.57 -0.73 -8.91
C VAL A 154 -6.60 -0.45 -7.77
N VAL A 155 -5.32 -0.12 -8.05
CA VAL A 155 -4.35 0.25 -7.00
C VAL A 155 -4.84 1.44 -6.18
N ARG A 156 -5.28 2.50 -6.88
CA ARG A 156 -5.84 3.70 -6.23
C ARG A 156 -7.12 3.36 -5.46
N THR A 157 -7.96 2.51 -6.03
CA THR A 157 -9.20 2.04 -5.40
C THR A 157 -8.94 1.30 -4.08
N ILE A 158 -7.94 0.42 -4.05
CA ILE A 158 -7.55 -0.33 -2.86
C ILE A 158 -7.13 0.62 -1.73
N TYR A 159 -6.21 1.55 -2.03
CA TYR A 159 -5.75 2.52 -1.03
C TYR A 159 -6.90 3.36 -0.52
N ARG A 160 -7.66 4.01 -1.41
CA ARG A 160 -8.78 4.86 -1.04
C ARG A 160 -9.77 4.14 -0.13
N LYS A 161 -10.30 3.01 -0.58
CA LYS A 161 -11.37 2.31 0.14
C LYS A 161 -10.91 1.78 1.50
N LYS A 162 -9.67 1.28 1.64
CA LYS A 162 -9.19 0.85 2.96
C LYS A 162 -8.91 2.00 3.89
N LEU A 163 -8.31 3.07 3.40
CA LEU A 163 -8.02 4.23 4.24
C LEU A 163 -9.32 4.93 4.67
N GLU A 164 -10.31 5.06 3.79
CA GLU A 164 -11.65 5.55 4.13
C GLU A 164 -12.38 4.65 5.12
N GLU A 165 -12.29 3.32 4.97
CA GLU A 165 -12.91 2.37 5.91
C GLU A 165 -12.35 2.51 7.32
N ILE A 166 -11.04 2.75 7.43
CA ILE A 166 -10.34 2.90 8.71
C ILE A 166 -10.60 4.28 9.31
N ARG A 167 -10.52 5.34 8.49
CA ARG A 167 -10.75 6.72 8.94
C ARG A 167 -12.22 7.02 9.24
N ARG A 168 -13.16 6.20 8.76
CA ARG A 168 -14.63 6.29 8.89
C ARG A 168 -15.05 7.32 9.93
N PRO A 169 -15.88 8.31 9.57
CA PRO A 169 -16.05 9.56 10.31
C PRO A 169 -16.21 9.28 11.80
N SER A 170 -15.10 9.41 12.51
CA SER A 170 -15.05 9.40 13.95
C SER A 170 -15.14 10.86 14.35
N ASP A 171 -15.91 11.14 15.40
CA ASP A 171 -15.91 12.47 16.03
C ASP A 171 -14.57 12.77 16.72
N SER A 172 -13.57 11.88 16.59
CA SER A 172 -12.24 12.05 17.18
C SER A 172 -11.41 13.03 16.36
N ILE A 173 -10.75 13.92 17.11
CA ILE A 173 -9.70 14.81 16.60
C ILE A 173 -8.55 13.93 16.12
N LEU A 174 -8.06 14.20 14.91
CA LEU A 174 -6.88 13.53 14.36
C LEU A 174 -5.67 13.83 15.25
N ASP A 175 -5.03 12.79 15.78
CA ASP A 175 -3.82 12.90 16.59
C ASP A 175 -2.64 12.16 15.97
N ARG A 176 -1.49 12.16 16.66
CA ARG A 176 -0.26 11.53 16.16
C ARG A 176 -0.34 10.00 16.17
N GLU A 177 -1.08 9.42 17.10
CA GLU A 177 -1.24 7.96 17.22
C GLU A 177 -2.08 7.43 16.05
N GLU A 178 -3.16 8.15 15.70
CA GLU A 178 -3.97 7.84 14.52
C GLU A 178 -3.15 7.97 13.23
N ILE A 179 -2.29 8.99 13.10
CA ILE A 179 -1.37 9.12 11.97
C ILE A 179 -0.41 7.92 11.88
N ASP A 180 0.21 7.54 12.99
CA ASP A 180 1.15 6.42 13.02
C ASP A 180 0.47 5.12 12.58
N TYR A 181 -0.74 4.86 13.11
CA TYR A 181 -1.55 3.72 12.70
C TYR A 181 -1.90 3.75 11.20
N MET A 182 -2.31 4.91 10.66
CA MET A 182 -2.60 5.06 9.24
C MET A 182 -1.36 4.84 8.35
N PHE A 183 -0.16 5.18 8.83
CA PHE A 183 1.08 4.83 8.15
C PHE A 183 1.41 3.33 8.20
N GLU A 184 1.07 2.63 9.27
CA GLU A 184 1.20 1.17 9.36
C GLU A 184 0.29 0.49 8.34
N VAL A 185 -0.97 0.92 8.28
CA VAL A 185 -1.95 0.47 7.28
C VAL A 185 -1.42 0.71 5.87
N HIS A 186 -0.96 1.93 5.56
CA HIS A 186 -0.37 2.24 4.25
C HIS A 186 0.79 1.30 3.91
N SER A 187 1.66 1.01 4.89
CA SER A 187 2.81 0.13 4.73
C SER A 187 2.39 -1.31 4.44
N GLU A 188 1.35 -1.80 5.13
CA GLU A 188 0.77 -3.12 4.87
C GLU A 188 0.18 -3.20 3.46
N LEU A 189 -0.69 -2.24 3.09
CA LEU A 189 -1.28 -2.17 1.75
C LEU A 189 -0.21 -2.12 0.67
N SER A 190 0.83 -1.31 0.89
CA SER A 190 1.98 -1.22 -0.02
C SER A 190 2.68 -2.55 -0.19
N TRP A 191 2.95 -3.27 0.89
CA TRP A 191 3.61 -4.56 0.82
C TRP A 191 2.78 -5.58 0.04
N ARG A 192 1.46 -5.63 0.28
CA ARG A 192 0.55 -6.57 -0.39
C ARG A 192 0.43 -6.28 -1.88
N ILE A 193 0.26 -5.01 -2.26
CA ILE A 193 0.20 -4.59 -3.66
C ILE A 193 1.52 -4.89 -4.37
N ASP A 194 2.66 -4.54 -3.75
CA ASP A 194 3.99 -4.79 -4.29
C ASP A 194 4.25 -6.29 -4.47
N ASP A 195 3.92 -7.13 -3.49
CA ASP A 195 4.04 -8.58 -3.61
C ASP A 195 3.19 -9.12 -4.78
N ARG A 196 1.94 -8.65 -4.91
CA ARG A 196 1.07 -9.05 -6.02
C ARG A 196 1.66 -8.65 -7.38
N ILE A 197 2.08 -7.40 -7.54
CA ILE A 197 2.71 -6.90 -8.78
C ILE A 197 3.99 -7.69 -9.08
N ARG A 198 4.87 -7.89 -8.09
CA ARG A 198 6.12 -8.66 -8.24
C ARG A 198 5.89 -10.09 -8.69
N ARG A 199 4.88 -10.78 -8.14
CA ARG A 199 4.54 -12.16 -8.57
C ARG A 199 4.16 -12.20 -10.05
N ILE A 200 3.35 -11.26 -10.50
CA ILE A 200 2.90 -11.20 -11.90
C ILE A 200 4.09 -10.87 -12.83
N LEU A 201 4.94 -9.92 -12.44
CA LEU A 201 6.17 -9.58 -13.17
C LEU A 201 7.11 -10.79 -13.32
N ARG A 202 7.30 -11.57 -12.26
CA ARG A 202 8.10 -12.81 -12.31
C ARG A 202 7.51 -13.86 -13.25
N CYS A 203 6.18 -14.03 -13.25
CA CYS A 203 5.51 -14.96 -14.16
C CYS A 203 5.64 -14.55 -15.63
N ASN A 204 5.66 -13.26 -15.94
CA ASN A 204 5.83 -12.78 -17.32
C ASN A 204 7.27 -12.90 -17.84
N ASN A 205 8.25 -12.75 -16.97
CA ASN A 205 9.66 -12.95 -17.31
C ASN A 205 10.03 -14.44 -17.46
N TYR A 206 9.18 -15.36 -16.99
CA TYR A 206 9.29 -16.79 -17.27
C TYR A 206 8.62 -17.13 -18.63
N LYS A 207 9.17 -16.58 -19.71
CA LYS A 207 9.02 -17.22 -21.03
C LYS A 207 10.32 -17.97 -21.30
N PRO A 208 10.31 -19.31 -21.39
CA PRO A 208 11.48 -20.06 -21.82
C PRO A 208 11.99 -19.44 -23.12
N ALA A 209 13.30 -19.28 -23.23
CA ALA A 209 14.01 -18.66 -24.35
C ALA A 209 13.90 -19.47 -25.65
N GLU A 210 12.69 -19.79 -26.11
CA GLU A 210 12.43 -20.72 -27.20
C GLU A 210 12.08 -20.04 -28.53
N LYS A 211 12.16 -18.70 -28.61
CA LYS A 211 11.94 -17.98 -29.88
C LYS A 211 13.06 -16.98 -30.20
N ARG A 212 14.31 -17.43 -30.21
CA ARG A 212 15.41 -16.80 -31.01
C ARG A 212 16.35 -17.84 -31.64
N ARG A 213 15.83 -19.01 -32.03
CA ARG A 213 16.58 -20.00 -32.84
C ARG A 213 15.77 -20.55 -34.00
N LYS A 214 15.05 -19.72 -34.74
CA LYS A 214 14.53 -20.09 -36.08
C LYS A 214 14.39 -18.86 -36.96
N THR A 215 15.50 -18.35 -37.46
CA THR A 215 15.63 -17.67 -38.77
C THR A 215 17.10 -17.30 -38.96
N GLU A 216 17.92 -18.30 -39.22
CA GLU A 216 19.17 -18.14 -39.95
C GLU A 216 19.43 -19.48 -40.66
N LYS A 217 18.55 -19.79 -41.64
CA LYS A 217 18.96 -20.65 -42.74
C LYS A 217 19.71 -19.75 -43.70
N ILE A 218 21.03 -19.77 -43.61
CA ILE A 218 21.91 -19.22 -44.64
C ILE A 218 21.66 -20.05 -45.91
N PRO A 219 21.28 -19.44 -47.05
CA PRO A 219 21.18 -20.18 -48.30
C PRO A 219 22.58 -20.49 -48.84
N GLY A 220 22.81 -21.79 -49.08
CA GLY A 220 23.68 -22.37 -50.12
C GLY A 220 25.07 -21.78 -50.35
N PHE A 221 26.09 -22.52 -49.90
CA PHE A 221 27.23 -22.87 -50.75
C PHE A 221 27.08 -24.33 -51.16
#